data_AF-A0A976P3Y8-F1
#
_entry.id   AF-A0A976P3Y8-F1
#
_cell.length_a   1.000
_cell.length_b   1.000
_cell.length_c   1.000
_cell.angle_alpha   90.00
_cell.angle_beta   90.00
_cell.angle_gamma   90.00
#
_symmetry.space_group_name_H-M   'P 1'
#
loop_
_entity.id
_entity.type
_entity.pdbx_description
1 polymer ?
#
loop_
_entity_poly.entity_id
_entity_poly.type
_entity_poly.pdbx_seq_one_letter_code
_entity_poly.pdbx_strand_id
1 'polypeptide(L)'
;MKIGLPIAPFEIVNIPEQLISMSPSGLSPHHLGVGPAFGSVKQQVSTIQFTQLNSLPKELMLNVLAFDFWIRNQDRTLTEKSGNPNLFWNPGNSKIVVLDHNMAFDPEFNKDEFFEFHVFCCAKSLLRDSHDQRVDLLNRMTSALAGWDNILNEIPIEWNFIDDEQTIEVTDIDLNEIRESLASTIQSELWLG
;
A
#
# COMPACT_ATOMS: atom_id res chain seq x y z
N MET A 1 8.77 -8.52 11.23
CA MET A 1 7.56 -7.77 11.59
C MET A 1 7.26 -6.81 10.44
N LYS A 2 6.19 -7.04 9.68
CA LYS A 2 5.70 -6.14 8.62
C LYS A 2 4.77 -5.11 9.30
N ILE A 3 4.66 -3.87 8.81
CA ILE A 3 4.04 -2.67 9.45
C ILE A 3 2.70 -2.90 10.19
N GLY A 4 1.96 -3.98 9.94
CA GLY A 4 0.78 -4.38 10.73
C GLY A 4 -0.54 -3.94 10.13
N LEU A 5 -0.54 -3.59 8.84
CA LEU A 5 -1.75 -3.24 8.11
C LEU A 5 -2.61 -4.48 7.84
N PRO A 6 -3.94 -4.37 7.89
CA PRO A 6 -4.83 -5.48 7.57
C PRO A 6 -4.96 -5.59 6.05
N ILE A 7 -3.94 -6.16 5.40
CA ILE A 7 -3.98 -6.51 3.97
C ILE A 7 -4.45 -7.96 3.81
N ALA A 8 -5.04 -8.28 2.66
CA ALA A 8 -5.33 -9.67 2.33
C ALA A 8 -4.01 -10.46 2.26
N PRO A 9 -3.95 -11.71 2.76
CA PRO A 9 -2.80 -12.57 2.53
C PRO A 9 -2.52 -12.65 1.03
N PHE A 10 -1.26 -12.50 0.66
CA PHE A 10 -0.84 -12.47 -0.72
C PHE A 10 0.48 -13.22 -0.90
N GLU A 11 0.72 -13.64 -2.13
CA GLU A 11 1.95 -14.29 -2.56
C GLU A 11 2.22 -13.93 -4.03
N ILE A 12 3.47 -14.09 -4.45
CA ILE A 12 3.77 -14.15 -5.88
C ILE A 12 3.38 -15.55 -6.36
N VAL A 13 2.42 -15.61 -7.28
CA VAL A 13 1.98 -16.85 -7.93
C VAL A 13 2.59 -16.94 -9.33
N ASN A 14 2.71 -18.14 -9.88
CA ASN A 14 3.13 -18.32 -11.27
C ASN A 14 1.94 -18.70 -12.14
N ILE A 15 1.63 -17.89 -13.15
CA ILE A 15 0.55 -18.13 -14.10
C ILE A 15 1.08 -19.03 -15.22
N PRO A 16 0.55 -20.26 -15.37
CA PRO A 16 1.01 -21.17 -16.40
C PRO A 16 0.42 -20.80 -17.77
N GLU A 17 1.19 -21.01 -18.83
CA GLU A 17 0.78 -20.76 -20.23
C GLU A 17 -0.51 -21.52 -20.61
N GLN A 18 -0.72 -22.70 -20.03
CA GLN A 18 -1.94 -23.49 -20.24
C GLN A 18 -3.19 -22.75 -19.74
N LEU A 19 -3.09 -21.95 -18.68
CA LEU A 19 -4.22 -21.17 -18.19
C LEU A 19 -4.65 -20.11 -19.20
N ILE A 20 -3.68 -19.46 -19.86
CA ILE A 20 -3.94 -18.43 -20.87
C ILE A 20 -4.52 -19.06 -22.14
N SER A 21 -3.88 -20.11 -22.66
CA SER A 21 -4.27 -20.76 -23.91
C SER A 21 -5.63 -21.48 -23.86
N MET A 22 -6.05 -21.95 -22.67
CA MET A 22 -7.32 -22.65 -22.49
C MET A 22 -8.48 -21.73 -22.09
N SER A 23 -8.22 -20.43 -21.92
CA SER A 23 -9.25 -19.50 -21.49
C SER A 23 -10.24 -19.17 -22.62
N PRO A 24 -11.56 -19.27 -22.38
CA PRO A 24 -12.56 -18.85 -23.35
C PRO A 24 -12.34 -17.40 -23.78
N SER A 25 -12.57 -17.11 -25.07
CA SER A 25 -12.31 -15.82 -25.76
C SER A 25 -13.15 -14.61 -25.29
N GLY A 26 -13.60 -14.61 -24.03
CA GLY A 26 -14.27 -13.50 -23.36
C GLY A 26 -13.88 -13.32 -21.88
N LEU A 27 -13.07 -14.23 -21.32
CA LEU A 27 -12.28 -13.93 -20.13
C LEU A 27 -10.98 -13.33 -20.65
N SER A 28 -10.49 -12.22 -20.08
CA SER A 28 -9.23 -11.60 -20.49
C SER A 28 -8.08 -11.92 -19.51
N PRO A 29 -7.74 -13.21 -19.24
CA PRO A 29 -6.51 -13.51 -18.54
C PRO A 29 -5.28 -13.17 -19.39
N HIS A 30 -5.44 -12.80 -20.67
CA HIS A 30 -4.36 -12.22 -21.48
C HIS A 30 -3.74 -10.98 -20.82
N HIS A 31 -4.49 -10.20 -20.03
CA HIS A 31 -3.93 -9.06 -19.29
C HIS A 31 -3.09 -9.50 -18.08
N LEU A 32 -3.22 -10.75 -17.62
CA LEU A 32 -2.42 -11.27 -16.51
C LEU A 32 -1.02 -11.71 -16.96
N GLY A 33 -0.83 -11.99 -18.26
CA GLY A 33 0.41 -12.54 -18.79
C GLY A 33 0.70 -13.98 -18.34
N VAL A 34 1.85 -14.51 -18.78
CA VAL A 34 2.43 -15.77 -18.31
C VAL A 34 3.57 -15.43 -17.34
N GLY A 35 3.77 -16.23 -16.30
CA GLY A 35 4.87 -16.03 -15.35
C GLY A 35 4.42 -15.44 -13.99
N PRO A 36 5.32 -14.76 -13.26
CA PRO A 36 5.04 -14.25 -11.92
C PRO A 36 3.97 -13.16 -11.89
N ALA A 37 2.97 -13.34 -11.04
CA ALA A 37 1.89 -12.38 -10.82
C ALA A 37 1.60 -12.19 -9.33
N PHE A 38 1.04 -11.03 -8.98
CA PHE A 38 0.54 -10.78 -7.63
C PHE A 38 -0.78 -11.52 -7.39
N GLY A 39 -0.77 -12.50 -6.48
CA GLY A 39 -1.96 -13.25 -6.07
C GLY A 39 -2.37 -12.89 -4.64
N SER A 40 -3.65 -12.57 -4.42
CA SER A 40 -4.19 -12.37 -3.07
C SER A 40 -5.38 -13.27 -2.77
N VAL A 41 -5.54 -13.65 -1.50
CA VAL A 41 -6.69 -14.45 -1.05
C VAL A 41 -7.95 -13.60 -1.14
N LYS A 42 -8.91 -14.06 -1.94
CA LYS A 42 -10.22 -13.41 -2.13
C LYS A 42 -10.88 -13.10 -0.79
N GLN A 43 -11.25 -11.84 -0.60
CA GLN A 43 -12.00 -11.36 0.56
C GLN A 43 -13.46 -11.09 0.18
N GLN A 44 -14.40 -11.44 1.07
CA GLN A 44 -15.82 -11.06 0.92
C GLN A 44 -16.01 -9.69 1.56
N VAL A 45 -15.87 -8.64 0.76
CA VAL A 45 -15.80 -7.26 1.26
C VAL A 45 -16.61 -6.30 0.39
N SER A 46 -16.96 -5.16 0.95
CA SER A 46 -17.57 -4.02 0.25
C SER A 46 -16.73 -2.77 0.49
N THR A 47 -16.71 -1.81 -0.45
CA THR A 47 -16.02 -0.53 -0.22
C THR A 47 -16.52 0.13 1.06
N ILE A 48 -15.59 0.70 1.84
CA ILE A 48 -15.95 1.41 3.06
C ILE A 48 -16.72 2.70 2.73
N GLN A 49 -17.72 3.02 3.53
CA GLN A 49 -18.46 4.27 3.46
C GLN A 49 -17.95 5.26 4.51
N PHE A 50 -18.05 6.55 4.21
CA PHE A 50 -17.64 7.63 5.12
C PHE A 50 -18.27 7.51 6.52
N THR A 51 -19.55 7.12 6.59
CA THR A 51 -20.27 6.94 7.85
C THR A 51 -19.71 5.80 8.73
N GLN A 52 -19.01 4.83 8.14
CA GLN A 52 -18.41 3.70 8.86
C GLN A 52 -17.08 4.07 9.52
N LEU A 53 -16.42 5.15 9.08
CA LEU A 53 -15.10 5.54 9.59
C LEU A 53 -15.10 5.72 11.11
N ASN A 54 -16.14 6.36 11.66
CA ASN A 54 -16.27 6.62 13.10
C ASN A 54 -16.32 5.36 13.98
N SER A 55 -16.56 4.18 13.40
CA SER A 55 -16.59 2.91 14.12
C SER A 55 -15.22 2.22 14.20
N LEU A 56 -14.23 2.68 13.44
CA LEU A 56 -12.93 2.02 13.36
C LEU A 56 -12.04 2.35 14.56
N PRO A 57 -11.17 1.41 14.98
CA PRO A 57 -10.17 1.69 16.01
C PRO A 57 -9.24 2.82 15.57
N LYS A 58 -9.03 3.81 16.46
CA LYS A 58 -8.14 4.95 16.21
C LYS A 58 -6.70 4.53 15.88
N GLU A 59 -6.20 3.48 16.53
CA GLU A 59 -4.87 2.93 16.27
C GLU A 59 -4.74 2.37 14.85
N LEU A 60 -5.80 1.73 14.33
CA LEU A 60 -5.83 1.23 12.97
C LEU A 60 -5.79 2.37 11.95
N MET A 61 -6.60 3.42 12.17
CA MET A 61 -6.59 4.62 11.35
C MET A 61 -5.21 5.26 11.31
N LEU A 62 -4.57 5.36 12.49
CA LEU A 62 -3.23 5.91 12.64
C LEU A 62 -2.18 5.10 11.89
N ASN A 63 -2.21 3.76 12.02
CA ASN A 63 -1.28 2.87 11.35
C ASN A 63 -1.36 3.00 9.82
N VAL A 64 -2.57 3.08 9.26
CA VAL A 64 -2.77 3.27 7.81
C VAL A 64 -2.30 4.66 7.38
N LEU A 65 -2.75 5.72 8.05
CA LEU A 65 -2.32 7.10 7.78
C LEU A 65 -0.79 7.25 7.80
N ALA A 66 -0.13 6.72 8.82
CA ALA A 66 1.32 6.80 8.97
C ALA A 66 2.05 6.03 7.87
N PHE A 67 1.55 4.86 7.49
CA PHE A 67 2.15 4.08 6.41
C PHE A 67 2.00 4.75 5.06
N ASP A 68 0.79 5.20 4.70
CA ASP A 68 0.54 5.90 3.44
C ASP A 68 1.36 7.19 3.34
N PHE A 69 1.50 7.92 4.46
CA PHE A 69 2.42 9.07 4.51
C PHE A 69 3.87 8.64 4.28
N TRP A 70 4.33 7.56 4.93
CA TRP A 70 5.71 7.09 4.84
C TRP A 70 6.11 6.70 3.42
N ILE A 71 5.22 6.03 2.70
CA ILE A 71 5.44 5.62 1.30
C ILE A 71 4.95 6.65 0.29
N ARG A 72 4.49 7.84 0.72
CA ARG A 72 3.94 8.90 -0.15
C ARG A 72 2.76 8.45 -1.03
N ASN A 73 1.87 7.63 -0.50
CA ASN A 73 0.63 7.21 -1.17
C ASN A 73 -0.50 8.21 -0.90
N GLN A 74 -0.75 9.13 -1.83
CA GLN A 74 -1.79 10.15 -1.71
C GLN A 74 -3.15 9.77 -2.31
N ASP A 75 -3.26 8.61 -2.97
CA ASP A 75 -4.50 8.18 -3.62
C ASP A 75 -5.60 7.75 -2.63
N ARG A 76 -5.22 7.43 -1.38
CA ARG A 76 -6.14 6.93 -0.33
C ARG A 76 -7.04 8.02 0.24
N THR A 77 -8.01 8.45 -0.55
CA THR A 77 -8.85 9.62 -0.26
C THR A 77 -10.29 9.22 0.08
N LEU A 78 -10.92 9.94 1.01
CA LEU A 78 -12.37 9.82 1.23
C LEU A 78 -12.92 11.05 1.93
N THR A 79 -13.86 11.72 1.27
CA THR A 79 -14.65 12.82 1.84
C THR A 79 -16.13 12.43 1.90
N GLU A 80 -16.97 13.29 2.47
CA GLU A 80 -18.43 13.11 2.42
C GLU A 80 -18.99 13.04 1.00
N LYS A 81 -18.30 13.61 0.00
CA LYS A 81 -18.78 13.69 -1.38
C LYS A 81 -18.28 12.53 -2.24
N SER A 82 -16.99 12.23 -2.16
CA SER A 82 -16.31 11.23 -2.99
C SER A 82 -14.90 10.96 -2.48
N GLY A 83 -14.25 9.94 -3.05
CA GLY A 83 -12.83 9.64 -2.89
C GLY A 83 -12.53 8.24 -3.39
N ASN A 84 -11.25 7.88 -3.38
CA ASN A 84 -10.79 6.53 -3.65
C ASN A 84 -10.21 5.91 -2.37
N PRO A 85 -11.05 5.35 -1.47
CA PRO A 85 -10.54 4.95 -0.18
C PRO A 85 -9.60 3.75 -0.29
N ASN A 86 -9.71 2.91 -1.34
CA ASN A 86 -9.01 1.62 -1.45
C ASN A 86 -9.02 0.81 -0.13
N LEU A 87 -10.11 0.98 0.64
CA LEU A 87 -10.37 0.37 1.93
C LEU A 87 -11.72 -0.33 1.83
N PHE A 88 -11.74 -1.56 2.30
CA PHE A 88 -12.90 -2.41 2.16
C PHE A 88 -13.32 -2.96 3.51
N TRP A 89 -14.61 -2.94 3.78
CA TRP A 89 -15.21 -3.50 4.98
C TRP A 89 -15.49 -4.99 4.79
N ASN A 90 -15.01 -5.81 5.73
CA ASN A 90 -15.36 -7.22 5.83
C ASN A 90 -16.45 -7.40 6.89
N PRO A 91 -17.71 -7.69 6.52
CA PRO A 91 -18.79 -7.86 7.48
C PRO A 91 -18.63 -9.11 8.35
N GLY A 92 -17.93 -10.15 7.85
CA GLY A 92 -17.79 -11.43 8.55
C GLY A 92 -16.90 -11.38 9.80
N ASN A 93 -15.98 -10.42 9.86
CA ASN A 93 -15.10 -10.24 11.01
C ASN A 93 -15.01 -8.79 11.52
N SER A 94 -15.81 -7.87 10.95
CA SER A 94 -15.85 -6.44 11.30
C SER A 94 -14.47 -5.77 11.26
N LYS A 95 -13.68 -6.11 10.24
CA LYS A 95 -12.36 -5.51 9.99
C LYS A 95 -12.35 -4.81 8.64
N ILE A 96 -11.45 -3.86 8.48
CA ILE A 96 -11.11 -3.33 7.16
C ILE A 96 -10.06 -4.21 6.51
N VAL A 97 -10.03 -4.19 5.18
CA VAL A 97 -8.94 -4.68 4.36
C VAL A 97 -8.38 -3.49 3.58
N VAL A 98 -7.08 -3.26 3.71
CA VAL A 98 -6.34 -2.25 2.96
C VAL A 98 -5.90 -2.89 1.65
N LEU A 99 -6.18 -2.21 0.54
CA LEU A 99 -5.72 -2.61 -0.77
C LEU A 99 -5.10 -1.39 -1.47
N ASP A 100 -4.47 -1.74 -2.60
CA ASP A 100 -3.99 -0.84 -3.64
C ASP A 100 -3.00 0.23 -3.16
N HIS A 101 -1.72 -0.04 -3.41
CA HIS A 101 -0.61 0.88 -3.18
C HIS A 101 0.17 1.11 -4.48
N ASN A 102 -0.49 0.95 -5.63
CA ASN A 102 0.11 1.15 -6.95
C ASN A 102 0.60 2.59 -7.18
N MET A 103 -0.01 3.58 -6.52
CA MET A 103 0.36 4.99 -6.54
C MET A 103 1.28 5.39 -5.37
N ALA A 104 2.01 4.43 -4.79
CA ALA A 104 3.04 4.73 -3.80
C ALA A 104 4.25 5.42 -4.46
N PHE A 105 5.01 6.14 -3.64
CA PHE A 105 6.22 6.87 -4.02
C PHE A 105 5.98 7.97 -5.07
N ASP A 106 4.81 8.60 -5.01
CA ASP A 106 4.43 9.67 -5.93
C ASP A 106 5.44 10.84 -5.86
N PRO A 107 6.12 11.20 -6.98
CA PRO A 107 7.06 12.31 -7.02
C PRO A 107 6.35 13.68 -6.85
N GLU A 108 5.05 13.75 -7.12
CA GLU A 108 4.20 14.94 -6.94
C GLU A 108 3.51 14.96 -5.56
N PHE A 109 3.96 14.14 -4.62
CA PHE A 109 3.37 14.05 -3.28
C PHE A 109 3.29 15.42 -2.57
N ASN A 110 2.06 15.82 -2.22
CA ASN A 110 1.80 17.04 -1.48
C ASN A 110 1.33 16.73 -0.06
N LYS A 111 2.14 17.13 0.94
CA LYS A 111 1.84 16.90 2.37
C LYS A 111 0.50 17.52 2.80
N ASP A 112 0.20 18.73 2.34
CA ASP A 112 -0.98 19.46 2.78
C ASP A 112 -2.25 18.83 2.20
N GLU A 113 -2.22 18.53 0.89
CA GLU A 113 -3.31 17.80 0.22
C GLU A 113 -3.52 16.39 0.81
N PHE A 114 -2.42 15.69 1.12
CA PHE A 114 -2.49 14.39 1.79
C PHE A 114 -3.27 14.50 3.10
N PHE A 115 -2.91 15.42 4.00
CA PHE A 115 -3.61 15.56 5.28
C PHE A 115 -5.00 16.19 5.15
N GLU A 116 -5.32 16.87 4.04
CA GLU A 116 -6.65 17.40 3.77
C GLU A 116 -7.62 16.28 3.31
N PHE A 117 -7.18 15.43 2.39
CA PHE A 117 -8.07 14.49 1.68
C PHE A 117 -7.94 13.02 2.11
N HIS A 118 -6.89 12.65 2.84
CA HIS A 118 -6.69 11.27 3.25
C HIS A 118 -7.87 10.78 4.12
N VAL A 119 -8.35 9.57 3.85
CA VAL A 119 -9.52 8.95 4.52
C VAL A 119 -9.45 8.96 6.05
N PHE A 120 -8.23 8.93 6.61
CA PHE A 120 -7.96 8.98 8.04
C PHE A 120 -7.29 10.28 8.52
N CYS A 121 -7.48 11.40 7.83
CA CYS A 121 -6.93 12.70 8.24
C CYS A 121 -7.28 13.07 9.70
N CYS A 122 -8.43 12.64 10.21
CA CYS A 122 -8.85 12.85 11.60
C CYS A 122 -7.89 12.23 12.63
N ALA A 123 -7.14 11.19 12.25
CA ALA A 123 -6.13 10.56 13.10
C ALA A 123 -4.80 11.32 13.16
N LYS A 124 -4.62 12.38 12.35
CA LYS A 124 -3.39 13.20 12.34
C LYS A 124 -3.02 13.72 13.74
N SER A 125 -4.02 14.14 14.52
CA SER A 125 -3.80 14.61 15.91
C SER A 125 -3.14 13.54 16.79
N LEU A 126 -3.43 12.26 16.57
CA LEU A 126 -2.86 11.15 17.34
C LEU A 126 -1.37 10.93 17.03
N LEU A 127 -0.91 11.25 15.82
CA LEU A 127 0.52 11.27 15.51
C LEU A 127 1.24 12.24 16.46
N ARG A 128 0.67 13.41 16.72
CA ARG A 128 1.27 14.39 17.65
C ARG A 128 1.07 14.03 19.11
N ASP A 129 -0.09 13.51 19.48
CA ASP A 129 -0.50 13.44 20.88
C ASP A 129 -0.12 12.09 21.55
N SER A 130 0.15 11.02 20.78
CA SER A 130 0.52 9.70 21.31
C SER A 130 2.00 9.36 21.11
N HIS A 131 2.81 9.60 22.14
CA HIS A 131 4.25 9.29 22.10
C HIS A 131 4.52 7.79 21.86
N ASP A 132 3.84 6.91 22.60
CA ASP A 132 4.07 5.47 22.52
C ASP A 132 3.73 4.90 21.14
N GLN A 133 2.60 5.33 20.55
CA GLN A 133 2.22 4.90 19.20
C GLN A 133 3.20 5.40 18.14
N ARG A 134 3.71 6.62 18.27
CA ARG A 134 4.77 7.13 17.38
C ARG A 134 6.04 6.30 17.48
N VAL A 135 6.52 6.04 18.69
CA VAL A 135 7.77 5.29 18.90
C VAL A 135 7.62 3.88 18.32
N ASP A 136 6.48 3.23 18.54
CA ASP A 136 6.19 1.92 17.96
C ASP A 136 6.14 1.95 16.42
N LEU A 137 5.47 2.94 15.81
CA LEU A 137 5.46 3.13 14.36
C LEU A 137 6.86 3.34 13.78
N LEU A 138 7.65 4.22 14.39
CA LEU A 138 9.03 4.49 13.98
C LEU A 138 9.87 3.22 14.05
N ASN A 139 9.78 2.46 15.14
CA ASN A 139 10.50 1.19 15.29
C ASN A 139 10.11 0.19 14.20
N ARG A 140 8.82 0.06 13.87
CA ARG A 140 8.35 -0.81 12.78
C ARG A 140 8.86 -0.35 11.42
N MET A 141 8.83 0.95 11.12
CA MET A 141 9.34 1.52 9.86
C MET A 141 10.85 1.36 9.73
N THR A 142 11.60 1.67 10.79
CA THR A 142 13.06 1.44 10.83
C THR A 142 13.41 -0.02 10.64
N SER A 143 12.69 -0.94 11.30
CA SER A 143 12.91 -2.38 11.13
C SER A 143 12.59 -2.85 9.71
N ALA A 144 11.56 -2.30 9.06
CA ALA A 144 11.23 -2.63 7.69
C ALA A 144 12.30 -2.10 6.71
N LEU A 145 12.76 -0.86 6.90
CA LEU A 145 13.83 -0.26 6.08
C LEU A 145 15.17 -0.97 6.26
N ALA A 146 15.48 -1.47 7.46
CA ALA A 146 16.67 -2.30 7.69
C ALA A 146 16.62 -3.63 6.91
N GLY A 147 15.42 -4.11 6.55
CA GLY A 147 15.20 -5.28 5.72
C GLY A 147 15.10 -4.98 4.22
N TRP A 148 15.41 -3.76 3.77
CA TRP A 148 15.23 -3.30 2.39
C TRP A 148 15.76 -4.28 1.33
N ASP A 149 17.03 -4.68 1.45
CA ASP A 149 17.65 -5.56 0.44
C ASP A 149 16.97 -6.93 0.38
N ASN A 150 16.47 -7.45 1.51
CA ASN A 150 15.71 -8.70 1.54
C ASN A 150 14.35 -8.55 0.85
N ILE A 151 13.68 -7.39 1.02
CA ILE A 151 12.40 -7.11 0.36
C ILE A 151 12.61 -7.05 -1.16
N LEU A 152 13.68 -6.39 -1.63
CA LEU A 152 13.98 -6.33 -3.06
C LEU A 152 14.30 -7.72 -3.62
N ASN A 153 14.97 -8.58 -2.87
CA ASN A 153 15.25 -9.95 -3.28
C ASN A 153 14.00 -10.85 -3.38
N GLU A 154 12.85 -10.43 -2.82
CA GLU A 154 11.55 -11.12 -2.99
C GLU A 154 10.84 -10.71 -4.30
N ILE A 155 11.28 -9.64 -4.97
CA ILE A 155 10.67 -9.16 -6.22
C ILE A 155 11.12 -10.05 -7.38
N PRO A 156 10.19 -10.57 -8.21
CA PRO A 156 10.54 -11.35 -9.39
C PRO A 156 11.44 -10.56 -10.33
N ILE A 157 12.47 -11.22 -10.89
CA ILE A 157 13.41 -10.58 -11.82
C ILE A 157 12.68 -10.07 -13.07
N GLU A 158 11.63 -10.79 -13.47
CA GLU A 158 10.75 -10.49 -14.60
C GLU A 158 10.11 -9.10 -14.49
N TRP A 159 9.85 -8.61 -13.27
CA TRP A 159 9.20 -7.31 -13.05
C TRP A 159 10.15 -6.12 -13.25
N ASN A 160 11.45 -6.37 -13.44
CA ASN A 160 12.39 -5.32 -13.83
C ASN A 160 12.36 -5.02 -15.33
N PHE A 161 11.50 -5.70 -16.10
CA PHE A 161 11.39 -5.55 -17.55
C PHE A 161 9.96 -5.22 -17.98
N ILE A 162 9.85 -4.46 -19.06
CA ILE A 162 8.57 -4.05 -19.67
C ILE A 162 8.05 -5.13 -20.63
N ASP A 163 8.95 -5.89 -21.25
CA ASP A 163 8.68 -6.94 -22.22
C ASP A 163 9.00 -8.33 -21.68
N ASP A 164 8.29 -9.34 -22.20
CA ASP A 164 8.44 -10.75 -21.81
C ASP A 164 9.84 -11.29 -22.16
N GLU A 165 10.47 -10.77 -23.21
CA GLU A 165 11.83 -11.14 -23.62
C GLU A 165 12.93 -10.60 -22.70
N GLN A 166 12.57 -9.78 -21.70
CA GLN A 166 13.48 -9.15 -20.73
C GLN A 166 14.58 -8.32 -21.41
N THR A 167 14.19 -7.52 -22.40
CA THR A 167 15.14 -6.70 -23.18
C THR A 167 15.03 -5.21 -22.90
N ILE A 168 13.92 -4.76 -22.32
CA ILE A 168 13.62 -3.36 -22.00
C ILE A 168 13.45 -3.27 -20.48
N GLU A 169 14.45 -2.74 -19.79
CA GLU A 169 14.39 -2.53 -18.35
C GLU A 169 13.39 -1.41 -17.97
N VAL A 170 12.79 -1.54 -16.79
CA VAL A 170 12.01 -0.48 -16.14
C VAL A 170 12.98 0.61 -15.67
N THR A 171 12.81 1.83 -16.16
CA THR A 171 13.73 2.95 -15.89
C THR A 171 13.09 4.12 -15.14
N ASP A 172 11.78 4.09 -14.94
CA ASP A 172 11.00 5.15 -14.26
C ASP A 172 10.94 4.95 -12.74
N ILE A 173 11.63 3.94 -12.19
CA ILE A 173 11.72 3.67 -10.76
C ILE A 173 13.18 3.76 -10.30
N ASP A 174 13.49 4.72 -9.43
CA ASP A 174 14.78 4.79 -8.73
C ASP A 174 14.65 4.24 -7.30
N LEU A 175 15.12 3.01 -7.12
CA LEU A 175 15.09 2.32 -5.81
C LEU A 175 15.97 2.99 -4.75
N ASN A 176 17.03 3.70 -5.14
CA ASN A 176 17.87 4.44 -4.18
C ASN A 176 17.13 5.69 -3.71
N GLU A 177 16.51 6.43 -4.63
CA GLU A 177 15.69 7.59 -4.29
C GLU A 177 14.53 7.20 -3.36
N ILE A 178 13.84 6.09 -3.65
CA ILE A 178 12.79 5.56 -2.77
C ILE A 178 13.33 5.25 -1.37
N ARG A 179 14.48 4.56 -1.28
CA ARG A 179 15.11 4.21 0.00
C ARG A 179 15.49 5.46 0.81
N GLU A 180 16.08 6.46 0.16
CA GLU A 180 16.46 7.73 0.77
C GLU A 180 15.23 8.50 1.26
N SER A 181 14.18 8.55 0.43
CA SER A 181 12.89 9.14 0.79
C SER A 181 12.30 8.48 2.04
N LEU A 182 12.23 7.14 2.09
CA LEU A 182 11.75 6.39 3.25
C LEU A 182 12.58 6.68 4.51
N ALA A 183 13.92 6.76 4.38
CA ALA A 183 14.82 7.07 5.49
C ALA A 183 14.62 8.49 6.02
N SER A 184 14.49 9.46 5.12
CA SER A 184 14.32 10.88 5.46
C SER A 184 13.04 11.11 6.27
N THR A 185 11.95 10.45 5.90
CA THR A 185 10.66 10.56 6.58
C THR A 185 10.72 10.08 8.04
N ILE A 186 11.46 9.00 8.32
CA ILE A 186 11.69 8.47 9.67
C ILE A 186 12.48 9.47 10.53
N GLN A 187 13.46 10.16 9.94
CA GLN A 187 14.32 11.12 10.64
C GLN A 187 13.65 12.49 10.84
N SER A 188 12.58 12.77 10.10
CA SER A 188 11.94 14.09 10.12
C SER A 188 11.12 14.33 11.39
N GLU A 189 11.13 15.57 11.88
CA GLU A 189 10.15 16.05 12.88
C GLU A 189 8.74 16.26 12.29
N LEU A 190 8.51 15.92 11.01
CA LEU A 190 7.25 16.19 10.30
C LEU A 190 6.03 15.50 10.94
N TRP A 191 6.25 14.46 11.75
CA TRP A 191 5.24 13.79 12.58
C TRP A 191 4.73 14.64 13.76
N LEU A 192 5.40 15.76 14.05
CA LEU A 192 5.14 16.64 15.20
C LEU A 192 4.46 17.97 14.83
N GLY A 193 4.33 18.27 13.53
CA GLY A 193 3.74 19.50 12.99
C GLY A 193 2.25 19.40 12.65
#